data_AF-A0A1V1NQM4-F1
#
_entry.id   AF-A0A1V1NQM4-F1
#
_cell.length_a   1.000
_cell.length_b   1.000
_cell.length_c   1.000
_cell.angle_alpha   90.00
_cell.angle_beta   90.00
_cell.angle_gamma   90.00
#
_symmetry.space_group_name_H-M   'P 1'
#
loop_
_entity.id
_entity.type
_entity.pdbx_description
1 polymer ?
#
loop_
_entity_poly.entity_id
_entity_poly.type
_entity_poly.pdbx_seq_one_letter_code
_entity_poly.pdbx_strand_id
1 'polypeptide(L)'
;CLKAMNKKLYVINYIFIEQYLRSVVPCESISSWPGETLKAQAIAARTYAYKKFISKRSYDFDLYDDTWDQVYGGVEKETKRTDKMVEQTKGIIITHNKKPIHAFYTSNNGGYSADVKSIFGLKQMVYLKAKPDLASSKAQMANWTRIKSKKTIEKILSDRHLTIGSLINIYPTQRGPSGRVLKIKLIGDQKEIEIMTKPFLTGGG
;
A
#
# COMPACT_ATOMS: atom_id res chain seq x y z
N CYS A 1 -8.99 -18.72 15.66
CA CYS A 1 -8.19 -19.71 16.42
C CYS A 1 -6.87 -19.09 16.87
N LEU A 2 -6.26 -19.61 17.93
CA LEU A 2 -4.89 -19.29 18.32
C LEU A 2 -3.94 -20.34 17.72
N LYS A 3 -2.82 -19.91 17.15
CA LYS A 3 -1.82 -20.83 16.58
C LYS A 3 -0.41 -20.38 16.94
N ALA A 4 0.41 -21.28 17.47
CA ALA A 4 1.83 -21.02 17.73
C ALA A 4 2.67 -21.43 16.53
N MET A 5 3.46 -20.51 15.97
CA MET A 5 4.34 -20.75 14.81
C MET A 5 5.59 -19.88 14.92
N ASN A 6 6.77 -20.41 14.60
CA ASN A 6 8.03 -19.64 14.56
C ASN A 6 8.29 -18.79 15.82
N LYS A 7 8.04 -19.36 17.01
CA LYS A 7 8.15 -18.69 18.32
C LYS A 7 7.24 -17.46 18.49
N LYS A 8 6.16 -17.36 17.71
CA LYS A 8 5.13 -16.32 17.80
C LYS A 8 3.75 -16.94 18.00
N LEU A 9 2.86 -16.21 18.65
CA LEU A 9 1.45 -16.55 18.78
C LEU A 9 0.65 -15.76 17.74
N TYR A 10 -0.15 -16.46 16.95
CA TYR A 10 -1.03 -15.88 15.93
C TYR A 10 -2.48 -16.01 16.38
N VAL A 11 -3.23 -14.93 16.22
CA VAL A 11 -4.69 -14.91 16.33
C VAL A 11 -5.25 -14.88 14.92
N ILE A 12 -5.84 -15.99 14.48
CA ILE A 12 -6.37 -16.14 13.11
C ILE A 12 -7.89 -16.06 13.17
N ASN A 13 -8.48 -15.09 12.48
CA ASN A 13 -9.92 -14.93 12.36
C ASN A 13 -10.42 -15.58 11.07
N TYR A 14 -11.30 -16.58 11.16
CA TYR A 14 -11.93 -17.20 9.98
C TYR A 14 -13.24 -16.49 9.71
N ILE A 15 -13.35 -15.91 8.52
CA ILE A 15 -14.49 -15.07 8.15
C ILE A 15 -14.79 -15.23 6.65
N PHE A 16 -16.06 -15.18 6.28
CA PHE A 16 -16.43 -15.20 4.88
C PHE A 16 -16.06 -13.88 4.20
N ILE A 17 -15.66 -13.94 2.93
CA ILE A 17 -15.13 -12.78 2.20
C ILE A 17 -16.08 -11.58 2.21
N GLU A 18 -17.39 -11.79 2.10
CA GLU A 18 -18.35 -10.69 2.13
C GLU A 18 -18.43 -10.02 3.51
N GLN A 19 -18.31 -10.79 4.60
CA GLN A 19 -18.25 -10.24 5.96
C GLN A 19 -16.92 -9.51 6.21
N TYR A 20 -15.82 -10.05 5.71
CA TYR A 20 -14.51 -9.39 5.73
C TYR A 20 -14.57 -8.00 5.08
N LEU A 21 -15.20 -7.89 3.91
CA LEU A 21 -15.31 -6.65 3.15
C LEU A 21 -16.17 -5.57 3.83
N ARG A 22 -17.13 -5.96 4.67
CA ARG A 22 -17.93 -5.01 5.46
C ARG A 22 -17.07 -4.18 6.41
N SER A 23 -15.96 -4.74 6.88
CA SER A 23 -14.97 -4.03 7.71
C SER A 23 -13.90 -3.33 6.87
N VAL A 24 -13.39 -3.99 5.82
CA VAL A 24 -12.30 -3.42 5.00
C VAL A 24 -12.72 -2.17 4.24
N VAL A 25 -13.90 -2.17 3.61
CA VAL A 25 -14.35 -1.04 2.78
C VAL A 25 -14.40 0.28 3.57
N PRO A 26 -15.04 0.37 4.76
CA PRO A 26 -15.04 1.59 5.56
C PRO A 26 -13.69 1.93 6.20
N CYS A 27 -12.76 0.97 6.34
CA CYS A 27 -11.39 1.22 6.78
C CYS A 27 -10.51 1.86 5.68
N GLU A 28 -10.76 1.50 4.41
CA GLU A 28 -9.96 1.92 3.26
C GLU A 28 -10.57 3.10 2.49
N SER A 29 -11.85 3.40 2.72
CA SER A 29 -12.58 4.47 2.05
C SER A 29 -13.53 5.17 3.01
N ILE A 30 -13.65 6.49 2.86
CA ILE A 30 -14.55 7.28 3.68
C ILE A 30 -15.99 6.89 3.34
N SER A 31 -16.75 6.44 4.33
CA SER A 31 -18.11 5.91 4.12
C SER A 31 -19.09 6.92 3.47
N SER A 32 -18.81 8.22 3.56
CA SER A 32 -19.61 9.29 2.92
C SER A 32 -19.33 9.47 1.42
N TRP A 33 -18.32 8.79 0.87
CA TRP A 33 -18.01 8.86 -0.56
C TRP A 33 -19.16 8.38 -1.46
N PRO A 34 -19.13 8.74 -2.76
CA PRO A 34 -20.13 8.29 -3.72
C PRO A 34 -20.29 6.76 -3.71
N GLY A 35 -21.53 6.29 -3.88
CA GLY A 35 -21.83 4.85 -3.85
C GLY A 35 -21.02 4.05 -4.86
N GLU A 36 -20.85 4.57 -6.08
CA GLU A 36 -20.03 3.93 -7.11
C GLU A 36 -18.55 3.85 -6.74
N THR A 37 -18.01 4.82 -6.00
CA THR A 37 -16.64 4.76 -5.46
C THR A 37 -16.52 3.63 -4.43
N LEU A 38 -17.49 3.50 -3.53
CA LEU A 38 -17.52 2.44 -2.52
C LEU A 38 -17.70 1.05 -3.16
N LYS A 39 -18.50 0.94 -4.23
CA LYS A 39 -18.63 -0.29 -5.02
C LYS A 39 -17.31 -0.66 -5.70
N ALA A 40 -16.63 0.31 -6.32
CA ALA A 40 -15.32 0.10 -6.92
C ALA A 40 -14.29 -0.37 -5.88
N GLN A 41 -14.30 0.24 -4.68
CA GLN A 41 -13.47 -0.19 -3.56
C GLN A 41 -13.80 -1.63 -3.13
N ALA A 42 -15.08 -1.98 -2.99
CA ALA A 42 -15.50 -3.33 -2.62
C ALA A 42 -15.03 -4.38 -3.64
N ILE A 43 -15.17 -4.09 -4.94
CA ILE A 43 -14.71 -4.98 -6.02
C ILE A 43 -13.17 -5.11 -6.01
N ALA A 44 -12.44 -4.00 -5.83
CA ALA A 44 -10.98 -4.01 -5.76
C ALA A 44 -10.48 -4.80 -4.53
N ALA A 45 -11.06 -4.54 -3.37
CA ALA A 45 -10.74 -5.22 -2.12
C ALA A 45 -11.04 -6.72 -2.20
N ARG A 46 -12.20 -7.11 -2.75
CA ARG A 46 -12.56 -8.51 -2.98
C ARG A 46 -11.57 -9.20 -3.90
N THR A 47 -11.19 -8.54 -4.98
CA THR A 47 -10.23 -9.07 -5.95
C THR A 47 -8.86 -9.25 -5.31
N TYR A 48 -8.41 -8.31 -4.48
CA TYR A 48 -7.15 -8.41 -3.74
C TYR A 48 -7.16 -9.61 -2.78
N ALA A 49 -8.17 -9.69 -1.92
CA ALA A 49 -8.35 -10.78 -0.96
C ALA A 49 -8.39 -12.14 -1.66
N TYR A 50 -9.20 -12.25 -2.72
CA TYR A 50 -9.32 -13.48 -3.49
C TYR A 50 -8.01 -13.85 -4.19
N LYS A 51 -7.28 -12.88 -4.74
CA LYS A 51 -5.96 -13.11 -5.35
C LYS A 51 -4.96 -13.64 -4.32
N LYS A 52 -4.97 -13.12 -3.08
CA LYS A 52 -4.09 -13.60 -1.99
C LYS A 52 -4.43 -15.03 -1.59
N PHE A 53 -5.71 -15.30 -1.37
CA PHE A 53 -6.24 -16.64 -1.06
C PHE A 53 -5.79 -17.70 -2.09
N ILE A 54 -5.99 -17.46 -3.38
CA ILE A 54 -5.62 -18.45 -4.41
C ILE A 54 -4.12 -18.58 -4.64
N SER A 55 -3.33 -17.58 -4.26
CA SER A 55 -1.88 -17.59 -4.50
C SER A 55 -1.13 -18.44 -3.47
N LYS A 56 -1.84 -19.08 -2.52
CA LYS A 56 -1.35 -20.01 -1.49
C LYS A 56 -0.05 -19.56 -0.85
N ARG A 57 -0.15 -18.82 0.26
CA ARG A 57 1.00 -18.50 1.08
C ARG A 57 1.46 -19.73 1.87
N SER A 58 2.74 -19.76 2.24
CA SER A 58 3.28 -20.76 3.18
C SER A 58 2.79 -20.56 4.63
N TYR A 59 1.77 -19.73 4.83
CA TYR A 59 1.20 -19.39 6.13
C TYR A 59 -0.20 -19.98 6.24
N ASP A 60 -0.64 -20.22 7.47
CA ASP A 60 -1.98 -20.74 7.77
C ASP A 60 -3.11 -19.72 7.65
N PHE A 61 -2.81 -18.53 7.12
CA PHE A 61 -3.77 -17.45 6.91
C PHE A 61 -3.49 -16.72 5.59
N ASP A 62 -4.52 -16.07 5.05
CA ASP A 62 -4.47 -15.48 3.71
C ASP A 62 -3.99 -14.02 3.71
N LEU A 63 -4.44 -13.25 4.71
CA LEU A 63 -4.32 -11.78 4.77
C LEU A 63 -3.90 -11.33 6.16
N TYR A 64 -3.03 -10.32 6.23
CA TYR A 64 -2.85 -9.50 7.42
C TYR A 64 -4.01 -8.49 7.56
N ASP A 65 -4.29 -8.06 8.78
CA ASP A 65 -5.34 -7.09 9.14
C ASP A 65 -4.88 -5.63 9.12
N ASP A 66 -3.67 -5.37 8.65
CA ASP A 66 -3.03 -4.06 8.61
C ASP A 66 -2.61 -3.66 7.18
N THR A 67 -1.78 -2.62 7.08
CA THR A 67 -1.34 -2.05 5.80
C THR A 67 -0.43 -2.96 4.98
N TRP A 68 0.01 -4.11 5.51
CA TRP A 68 0.70 -5.13 4.71
C TRP A 68 -0.22 -5.79 3.69
N ASP A 69 -1.51 -5.87 3.99
CA ASP A 69 -2.52 -6.36 3.06
C ASP A 69 -3.69 -5.37 2.92
N GLN A 70 -4.67 -5.43 3.80
CA GLN A 70 -5.81 -4.50 3.83
C GLN A 70 -6.24 -4.30 5.27
N VAL A 71 -6.60 -3.07 5.62
CA VAL A 71 -6.96 -2.75 7.01
C VAL A 71 -8.30 -3.40 7.35
N TYR A 72 -8.29 -4.31 8.33
CA TYR A 72 -9.49 -4.97 8.87
C TYR A 72 -9.68 -4.56 10.33
N GLY A 73 -10.72 -3.79 10.62
CA GLY A 73 -10.99 -3.28 11.97
C GLY A 73 -12.11 -4.02 12.72
N GLY A 74 -12.52 -5.20 12.25
CA GLY A 74 -13.62 -5.96 12.83
C GLY A 74 -15.00 -5.31 12.63
N VAL A 75 -15.98 -5.84 13.36
CA VAL A 75 -17.41 -5.47 13.25
C VAL A 75 -17.70 -4.02 13.65
N GLU A 76 -16.85 -3.42 14.48
CA GLU A 76 -16.99 -2.03 14.94
C GLU A 76 -16.81 -1.00 13.81
N LYS A 77 -16.18 -1.41 12.70
CA LYS A 77 -15.99 -0.54 11.54
C LYS A 77 -17.09 -0.66 10.50
N GLU A 78 -17.97 -1.66 10.62
CA GLU A 78 -19.04 -1.88 9.65
C GLU A 78 -20.04 -0.71 9.66
N THR A 79 -20.54 -0.35 8.48
CA THR A 79 -21.57 0.68 8.35
C THR A 79 -22.67 0.20 7.41
N LYS A 80 -23.93 0.50 7.73
CA LYS A 80 -25.07 0.14 6.86
C LYS A 80 -24.91 0.62 5.41
N ARG A 81 -24.23 1.75 5.21
CA ARG A 81 -24.01 2.33 3.88
C ARG A 81 -22.99 1.52 3.09
N THR A 82 -21.82 1.24 3.66
CA THR A 82 -20.79 0.44 2.98
C THR A 82 -21.24 -1.00 2.80
N ASP A 83 -21.96 -1.57 3.76
CA ASP A 83 -22.52 -2.92 3.69
C ASP A 83 -23.45 -3.09 2.49
N LYS A 84 -24.31 -2.10 2.22
CA LYS A 84 -25.16 -2.11 1.04
C LYS A 84 -24.36 -2.11 -0.27
N MET A 85 -23.23 -1.40 -0.33
CA MET A 85 -22.36 -1.37 -1.52
C MET A 85 -21.59 -2.67 -1.70
N VAL A 86 -21.17 -3.30 -0.60
CA VAL A 86 -20.57 -4.64 -0.61
C VAL A 86 -21.56 -5.66 -1.16
N GLU A 87 -22.79 -5.69 -0.64
CA GLU A 87 -23.83 -6.64 -1.10
C GLU A 87 -24.20 -6.42 -2.57
N GLN A 88 -24.32 -5.16 -3.01
CA GLN A 88 -24.60 -4.83 -4.42
C GLN A 88 -23.50 -5.27 -5.41
N THR A 89 -22.30 -5.59 -4.91
CA THR A 89 -21.16 -6.05 -5.72
C THR A 89 -20.73 -7.47 -5.39
N LYS A 90 -21.57 -8.23 -4.69
CA LYS A 90 -21.29 -9.57 -4.21
C LYS A 90 -20.79 -10.48 -5.33
N GLY A 91 -19.68 -11.16 -5.08
CA GLY A 91 -19.06 -12.07 -6.05
C GLY A 91 -18.41 -11.40 -7.27
N ILE A 92 -18.48 -10.08 -7.44
CA ILE A 92 -17.84 -9.38 -8.55
C ILE A 92 -16.35 -9.19 -8.25
N ILE A 93 -15.51 -9.69 -9.16
CA ILE A 93 -14.05 -9.55 -9.12
C ILE A 93 -13.51 -9.07 -10.47
N ILE A 94 -12.32 -8.47 -10.45
CA ILE A 94 -11.62 -7.99 -11.65
C ILE A 94 -10.66 -9.08 -12.13
N THR A 95 -10.77 -9.44 -13.41
CA THR A 95 -9.90 -10.47 -14.01
C THR A 95 -9.17 -9.95 -15.23
N HIS A 96 -8.02 -10.56 -15.50
CA HIS A 96 -7.28 -10.40 -16.74
C HIS A 96 -6.79 -11.78 -17.18
N ASN A 97 -7.07 -12.17 -18.43
CA ASN A 97 -6.84 -13.52 -18.93
C ASN A 97 -7.46 -14.60 -18.03
N LYS A 98 -8.73 -14.38 -17.61
CA LYS A 98 -9.51 -15.27 -16.72
C LYS A 98 -8.88 -15.53 -15.34
N LYS A 99 -7.85 -14.75 -14.95
CA LYS A 99 -7.23 -14.83 -13.63
C LYS A 99 -7.49 -13.54 -12.85
N PRO A 100 -7.75 -13.58 -11.53
CA PRO A 100 -7.86 -12.39 -10.71
C PRO A 100 -6.60 -11.52 -10.84
N ILE A 101 -6.80 -10.21 -10.96
CA ILE A 101 -5.68 -9.26 -11.06
C ILE A 101 -5.03 -8.98 -9.69
N HIS A 102 -3.85 -8.38 -9.70
CA HIS A 102 -3.33 -7.69 -8.54
C HIS A 102 -4.03 -6.33 -8.39
N ALA A 103 -5.10 -6.28 -7.58
CA ALA A 103 -5.92 -5.09 -7.38
C ALA A 103 -5.33 -4.15 -6.30
N PHE A 104 -4.17 -3.56 -6.57
CA PHE A 104 -3.59 -2.55 -5.67
C PHE A 104 -4.37 -1.23 -5.76
N TYR A 105 -4.57 -0.59 -4.61
CA TYR A 105 -5.18 0.73 -4.49
C TYR A 105 -4.36 1.58 -3.50
N THR A 106 -4.61 2.89 -3.49
CA THR A 106 -3.92 3.86 -2.62
C THR A 106 -4.85 5.02 -2.31
N SER A 107 -4.64 5.69 -1.17
CA SER A 107 -5.46 6.84 -0.76
C SER A 107 -5.33 8.04 -1.70
N ASN A 108 -4.12 8.33 -2.16
CA ASN A 108 -3.84 9.40 -3.11
C ASN A 108 -2.52 9.13 -3.84
N ASN A 109 -2.47 9.39 -5.14
CA ASN A 109 -1.28 9.15 -5.96
C ASN A 109 -0.57 10.42 -6.45
N GLY A 110 -1.03 11.61 -6.06
CA GLY A 110 -0.38 12.90 -6.31
C GLY A 110 -0.47 13.39 -7.75
N GLY A 111 -1.44 12.90 -8.53
CA GLY A 111 -1.62 13.28 -9.93
C GLY A 111 -1.24 12.20 -10.94
N TYR A 112 -0.59 11.12 -10.50
CA TYR A 112 -0.12 10.06 -11.37
C TYR A 112 -0.01 8.71 -10.63
N SER A 113 -0.71 7.68 -11.11
CA SER A 113 -0.59 6.32 -10.58
C SER A 113 0.80 5.73 -10.88
N ALA A 114 1.32 4.87 -10.01
CA ALA A 114 2.59 4.21 -10.27
C ALA A 114 2.41 2.93 -11.08
N ASP A 115 3.45 2.54 -11.81
CA ASP A 115 3.55 1.18 -12.32
C ASP A 115 4.03 0.21 -11.23
N VAL A 116 3.64 -1.05 -11.37
CA VAL A 116 3.94 -2.09 -10.37
C VAL A 116 5.43 -2.40 -10.25
N LYS A 117 6.20 -2.24 -11.33
CA LYS A 117 7.64 -2.53 -11.34
C LYS A 117 8.39 -1.51 -10.49
N SER A 118 8.07 -0.22 -10.62
CA SER A 118 8.70 0.85 -9.83
C SER A 118 8.42 0.75 -8.33
N ILE A 119 7.22 0.29 -7.93
CA ILE A 119 6.83 0.24 -6.51
C ILE A 119 7.19 -1.07 -5.83
N PHE A 120 7.00 -2.19 -6.52
CA PHE A 120 7.10 -3.52 -5.90
C PHE A 120 8.20 -4.39 -6.52
N GLY A 121 8.91 -3.92 -7.56
CA GLY A 121 9.91 -4.72 -8.27
C GLY A 121 9.30 -5.89 -9.05
N LEU A 122 7.97 -5.95 -9.17
CA LEU A 122 7.28 -7.04 -9.85
C LEU A 122 7.42 -6.91 -11.37
N LYS A 123 7.23 -8.03 -12.07
CA LYS A 123 7.10 -8.03 -13.54
C LYS A 123 5.97 -7.08 -13.93
N GLN A 124 6.24 -6.24 -14.93
CA GLN A 124 5.27 -5.28 -15.43
C GLN A 124 3.99 -5.98 -15.90
N MET A 125 2.85 -5.55 -15.38
CA MET A 125 1.52 -6.05 -15.77
C MET A 125 0.84 -5.02 -16.66
N VAL A 126 0.11 -5.47 -17.69
CA VAL A 126 -0.51 -4.57 -18.67
C VAL A 126 -1.56 -3.64 -18.06
N TYR A 127 -2.21 -4.08 -16.98
CA TYR A 127 -3.25 -3.36 -16.26
C TYR A 127 -2.72 -2.53 -15.07
N LEU A 128 -1.43 -2.64 -14.70
CA LEU A 128 -0.78 -1.83 -13.64
C LEU A 128 0.32 -0.95 -14.23
N LYS A 129 -0.06 -0.12 -15.19
CA LYS A 129 0.81 0.90 -15.78
C LYS A 129 0.55 2.24 -15.11
N ALA A 130 1.61 3.05 -15.02
CA ALA A 130 1.50 4.41 -14.56
C ALA A 130 0.59 5.22 -15.50
N LYS A 131 -0.38 5.95 -14.96
CA LYS A 131 -1.35 6.76 -15.71
C LYS A 131 -1.62 8.10 -15.00
N PRO A 132 -1.92 9.17 -15.75
CA PRO A 132 -2.40 10.42 -15.16
C PRO A 132 -3.67 10.21 -14.33
N ASP A 133 -3.77 10.92 -13.21
CA ASP A 133 -4.95 10.99 -12.35
C ASP A 133 -5.13 12.42 -11.82
N LEU A 134 -5.71 13.27 -12.68
CA LEU A 134 -5.92 14.70 -12.39
C LEU A 134 -6.88 14.97 -11.23
N ALA A 135 -7.70 13.99 -10.84
CA ALA A 135 -8.59 14.15 -9.69
C ALA A 135 -7.79 14.08 -8.38
N SER A 136 -6.83 13.15 -8.30
CA SER A 136 -6.01 12.99 -7.10
C SER A 136 -5.12 14.18 -6.79
N SER A 137 -4.66 14.94 -7.79
CA SER A 137 -3.83 16.13 -7.59
C SER A 137 -4.59 17.31 -6.97
N LYS A 138 -5.93 17.30 -7.04
CA LYS A 138 -6.80 18.33 -6.46
C LYS A 138 -7.27 17.99 -5.04
N ALA A 139 -7.05 16.77 -4.58
CA ALA A 139 -7.51 16.34 -3.26
C ALA A 139 -6.62 16.90 -2.14
N GLN A 140 -7.18 17.01 -0.94
CA GLN A 140 -6.54 17.63 0.22
C GLN A 140 -5.18 17.03 0.61
N MET A 141 -4.94 15.76 0.27
CA MET A 141 -3.70 15.03 0.56
C MET A 141 -2.73 14.96 -0.62
N ALA A 142 -2.98 15.69 -1.72
CA ALA A 142 -2.15 15.67 -2.91
C ALA A 142 -0.74 16.20 -2.67
N ASN A 143 -0.61 17.22 -1.82
CA ASN A 143 0.65 17.88 -1.49
C ASN A 143 0.82 17.93 0.01
N TRP A 144 2.03 17.62 0.48
CA TRP A 144 2.38 17.72 1.89
C TRP A 144 3.87 18.03 2.02
N THR A 145 4.23 18.66 3.14
CA THR A 145 5.62 18.95 3.48
C THR A 145 5.96 18.32 4.83
N ARG A 146 7.16 17.76 4.93
CA ARG A 146 7.78 17.33 6.19
C ARG A 146 9.19 17.90 6.23
N ILE A 147 9.51 18.57 7.33
CA ILE A 147 10.83 19.14 7.60
C ILE A 147 11.49 18.29 8.68
N LYS A 148 12.74 17.86 8.45
CA LYS A 148 13.55 17.11 9.42
C LYS A 148 14.91 17.80 9.54
N SER A 149 15.45 17.83 10.76
CA SER A 149 16.79 18.36 10.96
C SER A 149 17.84 17.44 10.34
N LYS A 150 19.01 18.00 9.97
CA LYS A 150 20.17 17.23 9.52
C LYS A 150 20.51 16.10 10.50
N LYS A 151 20.55 16.39 11.80
CA LYS A 151 20.82 15.41 12.86
C LYS A 151 19.81 14.26 12.88
N THR A 152 18.53 14.53 12.65
CA THR A 152 17.52 13.47 12.55
C THR A 152 17.75 12.58 11.34
N ILE A 153 18.12 13.17 10.19
CA ILE A 153 18.42 12.39 8.99
C ILE A 153 19.69 11.55 9.20
N GLU A 154 20.76 12.13 9.75
CA GLU A 154 21.99 11.40 10.09
C GLU A 154 21.73 10.25 11.06
N LYS A 155 20.87 10.44 12.08
CA LYS A 155 20.43 9.36 12.97
C LYS A 155 19.71 8.24 12.20
N ILE A 156 18.75 8.59 11.34
CA ILE A 156 18.03 7.62 10.52
C ILE A 156 18.99 6.81 9.62
N LEU A 157 20.03 7.46 9.09
CA LEU A 157 21.05 6.79 8.28
C LEU A 157 21.90 5.84 9.14
N SER A 158 22.34 6.30 10.32
CA SER A 158 23.10 5.50 11.28
C SER A 158 22.33 4.26 11.77
N ASP A 159 21.06 4.42 12.13
CA ASP A 159 20.18 3.33 12.57
C ASP A 159 19.97 2.27 11.47
N ARG A 160 20.25 2.61 10.22
CA ARG A 160 20.21 1.72 9.04
C ARG A 160 21.58 1.27 8.57
N HIS A 161 22.63 1.52 9.36
CA HIS A 161 24.02 1.20 9.05
C HIS A 161 24.54 1.85 7.74
N LEU A 162 23.98 3.01 7.37
CA LEU A 162 24.40 3.80 6.21
C LEU A 162 25.39 4.90 6.66
N THR A 163 26.67 4.57 6.71
CA THR A 163 27.72 5.45 7.25
C THR A 163 28.29 6.42 6.21
N ILE A 164 27.81 7.66 6.11
CA ILE A 164 28.33 8.65 5.16
C ILE A 164 29.26 9.71 5.79
N GLY A 165 29.49 9.63 7.09
CA GLY A 165 30.01 10.74 7.88
C GLY A 165 28.94 11.82 8.07
N SER A 166 29.32 13.10 8.11
CA SER A 166 28.35 14.19 8.23
C SER A 166 27.65 14.46 6.90
N LEU A 167 26.31 14.55 6.93
CA LEU A 167 25.50 14.77 5.74
C LEU A 167 25.76 16.16 5.14
N ILE A 168 26.20 16.20 3.87
CA ILE A 168 26.41 17.43 3.10
C ILE A 168 25.21 17.71 2.19
N ASN A 169 24.76 16.70 1.43
CA ASN A 169 23.71 16.90 0.43
C ASN A 169 22.86 15.64 0.18
N ILE A 170 21.63 15.84 -0.29
CA ILE A 170 20.69 14.80 -0.72
C ILE A 170 20.02 15.27 -2.00
N TYR A 171 20.05 14.45 -3.06
CA TYR A 171 19.25 14.73 -4.25
C TYR A 171 18.74 13.46 -4.95
N PRO A 172 17.58 13.55 -5.65
CA PRO A 172 17.08 12.48 -6.51
C PRO A 172 18.04 12.15 -7.65
N THR A 173 18.33 10.87 -7.89
CA THR A 173 19.09 10.42 -9.07
C THR A 173 18.25 9.65 -10.08
N GLN A 174 17.15 9.06 -9.64
CA GLN A 174 16.25 8.32 -10.53
C GLN A 174 14.78 8.56 -10.17
N ARG A 175 13.97 8.80 -11.20
CA ARG A 175 12.50 8.86 -11.09
C ARG A 175 11.85 7.78 -11.95
N GLY A 176 10.73 7.26 -11.47
CA GLY A 176 9.90 6.32 -12.23
C GLY A 176 8.96 7.05 -13.20
N PRO A 177 8.20 6.31 -14.02
CA PRO A 177 7.24 6.86 -14.99
C PRO A 177 6.18 7.79 -14.37
N SER A 178 5.87 7.64 -13.08
CA SER A 178 4.94 8.51 -12.36
C SER A 178 5.58 9.75 -11.74
N GLY A 179 6.87 10.01 -12.00
CA GLY A 179 7.64 11.08 -11.36
C GLY A 179 8.12 10.78 -9.93
N ARG A 180 7.71 9.65 -9.33
CA ARG A 180 8.16 9.22 -7.99
C ARG A 180 9.67 9.01 -7.98
N VAL A 181 10.35 9.53 -6.95
CA VAL A 181 11.79 9.31 -6.77
C VAL A 181 12.02 7.85 -6.37
N LEU A 182 12.79 7.12 -7.17
CA LEU A 182 13.14 5.71 -6.91
C LEU A 182 14.49 5.59 -6.21
N LYS A 183 15.41 6.51 -6.51
CA LYS A 183 16.75 6.56 -5.91
C LYS A 183 17.15 7.96 -5.53
N ILE A 184 17.90 8.05 -4.44
CA ILE A 184 18.56 9.26 -3.97
C ILE A 184 20.04 9.01 -3.80
N LYS A 185 20.83 10.04 -4.07
CA LYS A 185 22.24 10.09 -3.72
C LYS A 185 22.41 10.91 -2.46
N LEU A 186 23.13 10.34 -1.51
CA LEU A 186 23.51 10.94 -0.24
C LEU A 186 25.00 11.23 -0.30
N ILE A 187 25.36 12.49 -0.09
CA ILE A 187 26.75 12.95 -0.03
C ILE A 187 27.05 13.29 1.42
N GLY A 188 28.02 12.62 2.01
CA GLY A 188 28.63 13.05 3.27
C GLY A 188 30.11 13.36 3.09
N ASP A 189 30.74 13.86 4.16
CA ASP A 189 32.15 14.26 4.18
C ASP A 189 33.13 13.09 4.04
N GLN A 190 32.71 11.86 4.33
CA GLN A 190 33.55 10.67 4.21
C GLN A 190 33.30 9.88 2.93
N LYS A 191 32.04 9.78 2.49
CA LYS A 191 31.68 9.03 1.29
C LYS A 191 30.34 9.46 0.71
N GLU A 192 30.13 9.06 -0.54
CA GLU A 192 28.86 9.15 -1.24
C GLU A 192 28.23 7.76 -1.37
N ILE A 193 26.91 7.68 -1.19
CA ILE A 193 26.15 6.45 -1.44
C ILE A 193 24.89 6.75 -2.25
N GLU A 194 24.48 5.81 -3.10
CA GLU A 194 23.17 5.82 -3.75
C GLU A 194 22.30 4.74 -3.13
N ILE A 195 21.07 5.11 -2.74
CA ILE A 195 20.12 4.20 -2.13
C ILE A 195 18.74 4.29 -2.77
N MET A 196 17.97 3.21 -2.66
CA MET A 196 16.55 3.21 -3.00
C MET A 196 15.77 4.03 -1.99
N THR A 197 14.81 4.83 -2.46
CA THR A 197 13.99 5.70 -1.59
C THR A 197 12.97 4.94 -0.76
N LYS A 198 12.42 3.82 -1.27
CA LYS A 198 11.34 3.10 -0.59
C LYS A 198 11.76 2.66 0.83
N PRO A 199 12.89 1.94 1.05
CA PRO A 199 13.36 1.61 2.39
C PRO A 199 13.67 2.85 3.27
N PHE A 200 14.00 3.98 2.64
CA PHE A 200 14.31 5.22 3.34
C PHE A 200 13.04 5.93 3.86
N LEU A 201 11.99 5.99 3.04
CA LEU A 201 10.71 6.65 3.33
C LEU A 201 9.81 5.84 4.29
N THR A 202 9.85 4.51 4.24
CA THR A 202 9.00 3.63 5.07
C THR A 202 9.60 3.37 6.46
N GLY A 203 10.20 4.38 7.08
CA GLY A 203 10.80 4.24 8.41
C GLY A 203 9.76 4.11 9.53
N GLY A 204 9.62 2.91 10.07
CA GLY A 204 9.08 2.67 11.43
C GLY A 204 8.22 1.41 11.53
N GLY A 205 8.66 0.46 12.38
CA GLY A 205 7.82 -0.63 12.92
C GLY A 205 7.78 -1.90 12.09
#